data_AF-F2ATE3-F1
#
_entry.id   AF-F2ATE3-F1
#
_cell.length_a   1.000
_cell.length_b   1.000
_cell.length_c   1.000
_cell.angle_alpha   90.00
_cell.angle_beta   90.00
_cell.angle_gamma   90.00
#
_symmetry.space_group_name_H-M   'P 1'
#
loop_
_entity.id
_entity.type
_entity.pdbx_description
1 polymer ?
#
loop_
_entity_poly.entity_id
_entity_poly.type
_entity_poly.pdbx_seq_one_letter_code
_entity_poly.pdbx_strand_id
1 'polypeptide(L)'
;MPWKCPACGGTTELGYNVCRKCGAARPGSDPDEINIQIEMPMTTTSTFETHTIEAYRGPVFGETIYGANVLRDISAVFTDVVGGRAGDYEKVLIRGRNAALAEMSERAKQLGANAVIGIRFDYSTVGRSMLMICSSGTAVIANPRIPDASH
;
A
#
# COMPACT_ATOMS: atom_id res chain seq x y z
N MET A 1 14.35 -5.83 3.73
CA MET A 1 15.67 -6.47 3.47
C MET A 1 15.49 -7.51 2.37
N PRO A 2 16.34 -7.52 1.33
CA PRO A 2 16.38 -8.59 0.36
C PRO A 2 16.65 -9.94 1.03
N TRP A 3 16.09 -11.02 0.51
CA TRP A 3 16.38 -12.36 1.01
C TRP A 3 16.62 -13.35 -0.13
N LYS A 4 17.48 -14.33 0.14
CA LYS A 4 17.82 -15.40 -0.80
C LYS A 4 16.95 -16.62 -0.54
N CYS A 5 16.25 -17.07 -1.57
CA CYS A 5 15.37 -18.22 -1.47
C CYS A 5 16.17 -19.52 -1.32
N PRO A 6 15.90 -20.34 -0.28
CA PRO A 6 16.60 -21.60 -0.09
C PRO A 6 16.18 -22.66 -1.12
N ALA A 7 14.96 -22.56 -1.68
CA ALA A 7 14.44 -23.56 -2.61
C ALA A 7 15.03 -23.44 -4.01
N CYS A 8 15.25 -22.22 -4.52
CA CYS A 8 15.68 -22.02 -5.90
C CYS A 8 16.88 -21.05 -6.07
N GLY A 9 17.45 -20.60 -4.96
CA GLY A 9 18.59 -19.67 -4.92
C GLY A 9 18.30 -18.24 -5.39
N GLY A 10 17.04 -17.91 -5.70
CA GLY A 10 16.67 -16.60 -6.23
C GLY A 10 16.72 -15.50 -5.16
N THR A 11 17.22 -14.33 -5.53
CA THR A 11 17.19 -13.14 -4.65
C THR A 11 15.87 -12.41 -4.86
N THR A 12 15.18 -12.10 -3.77
CA THR A 12 13.97 -11.27 -3.81
C THR A 12 14.21 -9.95 -3.10
N GLU A 13 13.76 -8.87 -3.72
CA GLU A 13 13.85 -7.52 -3.13
C GLU A 13 12.48 -7.04 -2.65
N LEU A 14 12.52 -6.24 -1.57
CA LEU A 14 11.41 -5.51 -0.94
C LEU A 14 10.26 -6.37 -0.40
N GLY A 15 10.23 -6.64 0.91
CA GLY A 15 8.99 -6.91 1.67
C GLY A 15 8.12 -8.13 1.32
N TYR A 16 8.38 -8.84 0.21
CA TYR A 16 7.59 -10.01 -0.20
C TYR A 16 7.92 -11.24 0.65
N ASN A 17 6.87 -11.90 1.14
CA ASN A 17 6.96 -13.13 1.93
C ASN A 17 6.98 -14.41 1.06
N VAL A 18 7.09 -14.27 -0.27
CA VAL A 18 7.16 -15.37 -1.23
C VAL A 18 8.25 -15.17 -2.26
N CYS A 19 8.91 -16.25 -2.67
CA CYS A 19 9.97 -16.24 -3.66
C CYS A 19 9.40 -16.03 -5.06
N ARG A 20 9.88 -15.01 -5.78
CA ARG A 20 9.44 -14.70 -7.14
C ARG A 20 9.82 -15.74 -8.20
N LYS A 21 10.81 -16.60 -7.92
CA LYS A 21 11.30 -17.58 -8.89
C LYS A 21 10.60 -18.94 -8.78
N CYS A 22 10.21 -19.35 -7.58
CA CYS A 22 9.61 -20.69 -7.37
C CYS A 22 8.36 -20.69 -6.49
N GLY A 23 7.90 -19.53 -6.00
CA GLY A 23 6.72 -19.43 -5.12
C GLY A 23 6.94 -19.85 -3.67
N ALA A 24 8.13 -20.33 -3.29
CA ALA A 24 8.41 -20.77 -1.92
C ALA A 24 8.27 -19.63 -0.90
N ALA A 25 7.66 -19.91 0.26
CA ALA A 25 7.53 -18.95 1.35
C ALA A 25 8.90 -18.48 1.88
N ARG A 26 8.93 -17.26 2.43
CA ARG A 26 10.12 -16.67 3.03
C ARG A 26 10.48 -17.41 4.33
N PRO A 27 11.75 -17.85 4.51
CA PRO A 27 12.19 -18.42 5.77
C PRO A 27 12.02 -17.42 6.91
N GLY A 28 11.33 -17.84 7.97
CA GLY A 28 11.08 -17.01 9.15
C GLY A 28 9.93 -16.00 9.01
N SER A 29 9.15 -16.01 7.91
CA SER A 29 7.84 -15.36 7.95
C SER A 29 6.91 -16.21 8.83
N ASP A 30 6.60 -15.72 10.03
CA ASP A 30 5.60 -16.34 10.88
C ASP A 30 4.22 -16.16 10.21
N PRO A 31 3.46 -17.24 9.93
CA PRO A 31 2.10 -17.11 9.39
C PRO A 31 1.16 -16.30 10.30
N ASP A 32 1.49 -16.12 11.59
CA ASP A 32 0.71 -15.37 12.57
C ASP A 32 1.29 -13.98 12.92
N GLU A 33 2.42 -13.55 12.33
CA GLU A 33 2.90 -12.17 12.50
C GLU A 33 1.96 -11.19 11.80
N ILE A 34 1.35 -10.29 12.56
CA ILE A 34 0.45 -9.23 12.09
C ILE A 34 1.22 -8.25 11.19
N ASN A 35 1.40 -8.65 9.94
CA ASN A 35 1.73 -7.76 8.83
C ASN A 35 0.51 -6.89 8.57
N ILE A 36 0.69 -5.59 8.42
CA ILE A 36 -0.32 -4.72 7.82
C ILE A 36 -0.36 -5.12 6.33
N GLN A 37 -1.17 -6.15 6.03
CA GLN A 37 -1.36 -6.72 4.71
C GLN A 37 -2.08 -5.69 3.84
N ILE A 38 -1.34 -4.90 3.06
CA ILE A 38 -1.89 -4.46 1.78
C ILE A 38 -1.80 -5.71 0.89
N GLU A 39 -2.83 -6.56 0.95
CA GLU A 39 -2.91 -7.82 0.19
C GLU A 39 -2.79 -7.61 -1.33
N MET A 40 -3.00 -6.38 -1.80
CA MET A 40 -2.99 -6.01 -3.20
C MET A 40 -1.75 -5.15 -3.52
N PRO A 41 -0.88 -5.58 -4.46
CA PRO A 41 0.23 -4.77 -4.94
C PRO A 41 -0.23 -3.38 -5.41
N MET A 42 0.45 -2.35 -4.90
CA MET A 42 0.15 -0.95 -5.17
C MET A 42 1.43 -0.19 -5.47
N THR A 43 1.40 0.71 -6.46
CA THR A 43 2.56 1.57 -6.77
C THR A 43 2.14 2.94 -7.29
N THR A 44 2.99 3.94 -7.04
CA THR A 44 2.87 5.28 -7.63
C THR A 44 3.46 5.36 -9.04
N THR A 45 4.25 4.37 -9.47
CA THR A 45 4.73 4.22 -10.85
C THR A 45 3.62 3.77 -11.78
N SER A 46 3.75 4.00 -13.08
CA SER A 46 2.76 3.57 -14.08
C SER A 46 2.76 2.06 -14.36
N THR A 47 3.71 1.30 -13.82
CA THR A 47 3.81 -0.15 -14.00
C THR A 47 4.66 -0.77 -12.88
N PHE A 48 4.59 -2.09 -12.74
CA PHE A 48 5.57 -2.88 -12.01
C PHE A 48 6.58 -3.46 -13.00
N GLU A 49 7.87 -3.19 -12.85
CA GLU A 49 8.90 -3.77 -13.74
C GLU A 49 8.91 -5.31 -13.73
N THR A 50 8.42 -5.88 -12.63
CA THR A 50 8.38 -7.32 -12.38
C THR A 50 7.08 -7.97 -12.80
N HIS A 51 6.12 -7.22 -13.36
CA HIS A 51 4.82 -7.76 -13.80
C HIS A 51 4.47 -7.26 -15.20
N THR A 52 3.69 -8.06 -15.92
CA THR A 52 2.98 -7.63 -17.12
C THR A 52 1.55 -7.26 -16.76
N ILE A 53 1.08 -6.11 -17.26
CA ILE A 53 -0.31 -5.68 -17.12
C ILE A 53 -1.13 -6.33 -18.23
N GLU A 54 -2.04 -7.23 -17.87
CA GLU A 54 -2.88 -7.98 -18.83
C GLU A 54 -4.20 -7.28 -19.12
N ALA A 55 -4.75 -6.57 -18.13
CA ALA A 55 -6.01 -5.85 -18.28
C ALA A 55 -6.05 -4.61 -17.40
N TYR A 56 -6.67 -3.56 -17.91
CA TYR A 56 -7.04 -2.37 -17.15
C TYR A 56 -8.51 -2.48 -16.75
N ARG A 57 -8.80 -2.33 -15.46
CA ARG A 57 -10.16 -2.39 -14.88
C ARG A 57 -10.76 -1.00 -14.64
N GLY A 58 -10.00 0.06 -14.93
CA GLY A 58 -10.45 1.44 -14.83
C GLY A 58 -9.89 2.17 -13.61
N PRO A 59 -10.22 3.46 -13.46
CA PRO A 59 -9.77 4.26 -12.34
C PRO A 59 -10.45 3.82 -11.04
N VAL A 60 -9.70 3.87 -9.95
CA VAL A 60 -10.19 3.64 -8.58
C VAL A 60 -9.74 4.75 -7.66
N PHE A 61 -10.57 5.04 -6.67
CA PHE A 61 -10.36 6.13 -5.73
C PHE A 61 -10.55 5.64 -4.30
N GLY A 62 -9.90 6.26 -3.35
CA GLY A 62 -10.17 6.08 -1.92
C GLY A 62 -10.08 7.41 -1.20
N GLU A 63 -10.93 7.62 -0.21
CA GLU A 63 -11.09 8.91 0.42
C GLU A 63 -11.13 8.78 1.95
N THR A 64 -10.57 9.74 2.65
CA THR A 64 -10.70 9.83 4.10
C THR A 64 -10.80 11.28 4.51
N ILE A 65 -11.76 11.60 5.39
CA ILE A 65 -11.96 12.94 5.92
C ILE A 65 -11.83 12.88 7.44
N TYR A 66 -10.93 13.68 8.00
CA TYR A 66 -10.77 13.86 9.45
C TYR A 66 -11.18 15.26 9.86
N GLY A 67 -12.13 15.34 10.80
CA GLY A 67 -12.51 16.59 11.44
C GLY A 67 -11.63 16.95 12.64
N ALA A 68 -11.75 18.20 13.09
CA ALA A 68 -10.98 18.74 14.21
C ALA A 68 -11.14 17.97 15.52
N ASN A 69 -12.28 17.31 15.73
CA ASN A 69 -12.51 16.48 16.92
C ASN A 69 -11.58 15.25 16.89
N VAL A 70 -11.49 14.57 15.76
CA VAL A 70 -10.60 13.41 15.57
C VAL A 70 -9.13 13.81 15.69
N LEU A 71 -8.76 14.98 15.17
CA LEU A 71 -7.41 15.52 15.34
C LEU A 71 -7.07 15.75 16.82
N ARG A 72 -8.01 16.28 17.60
CA ARG A 72 -7.83 16.50 19.05
C ARG A 72 -7.75 15.18 19.81
N ASP A 73 -8.63 14.23 19.52
CA ASP A 73 -8.66 12.94 20.20
C ASP A 73 -7.35 12.16 19.97
N ILE A 74 -6.79 12.19 18.75
CA ILE A 74 -5.49 11.57 18.45
C ILE A 74 -4.35 12.26 19.20
N SER A 75 -4.36 13.60 19.32
CA SER A 75 -3.35 14.32 20.10
C SER A 75 -3.43 14.05 21.61
N ALA A 76 -4.64 13.78 22.13
CA ALA A 76 -4.86 13.52 23.55
C ALA A 76 -4.47 12.10 23.99
N VAL A 77 -4.57 11.11 23.09
CA VAL A 77 -4.28 9.70 23.40
C VAL A 77 -2.77 9.39 23.41
N PHE A 78 -1.93 10.20 22.77
CA PHE A 78 -0.52 9.86 22.52
C PHE A 78 0.51 10.88 23.04
N THR A 79 0.15 11.70 24.04
CA THR A 79 1.03 12.70 24.68
C THR A 79 2.32 12.13 25.28
N ASP A 80 2.46 10.81 25.41
CA ASP A 80 3.67 10.17 25.97
C ASP A 80 4.79 9.89 24.95
N VAL A 81 4.57 10.19 23.65
CA VAL A 81 5.61 10.03 22.61
C VAL A 81 6.36 11.34 22.42
N VAL A 82 7.62 11.36 22.87
CA VAL A 82 8.58 12.46 22.72
C VAL A 82 8.68 12.89 21.25
N GLY A 83 7.95 13.94 20.85
CA GLY A 83 7.88 14.33 19.43
C GLY A 83 6.96 15.50 19.04
N GLY A 84 6.61 16.43 19.94
CA GLY A 84 5.96 17.72 19.60
C GLY A 84 4.65 17.69 18.79
N ARG A 85 4.10 18.87 18.45
CA ARG A 85 2.86 19.01 17.64
C ARG A 85 2.93 18.36 16.25
N ALA A 86 4.14 18.15 15.72
CA ALA A 86 4.35 17.58 14.38
C ALA A 86 4.02 16.09 14.32
N GLY A 87 4.34 15.33 15.38
CA GLY A 87 4.11 13.87 15.40
C GLY A 87 2.62 13.49 15.37
N ASP A 88 1.75 14.27 16.02
CA ASP A 88 0.31 13.96 16.04
C ASP A 88 -0.36 14.24 14.69
N TYR A 89 0.06 15.28 13.98
CA TYR A 89 -0.38 15.54 12.60
C TYR A 89 0.11 14.45 11.64
N GLU A 90 1.36 14.00 11.78
CA GLU A 90 1.90 12.93 10.97
C GLU A 90 1.13 11.61 11.15
N LYS A 91 0.76 11.26 12.39
CA LYS A 91 -0.06 10.07 12.69
C LYS A 91 -1.40 10.11 11.98
N VAL A 92 -2.07 11.26 11.94
CA VAL A 92 -3.35 11.43 11.23
C VAL A 92 -3.15 11.20 9.73
N LEU A 93 -2.10 11.78 9.15
CA LEU A 93 -1.79 11.62 7.73
C LEU A 93 -1.50 10.15 7.38
N ILE A 94 -0.72 9.45 8.21
CA ILE A 94 -0.44 8.02 8.03
C ILE A 94 -1.75 7.22 8.09
N ARG A 95 -2.56 7.45 9.12
CA ARG A 95 -3.82 6.72 9.31
C ARG A 95 -4.79 6.93 8.15
N GLY A 96 -4.93 8.17 7.69
CA GLY A 96 -5.84 8.48 6.58
C GLY A 96 -5.32 7.99 5.24
N ARG A 97 -4.00 8.01 5.01
CA ARG A 97 -3.42 7.39 3.81
C ARG A 97 -3.71 5.89 3.78
N ASN A 98 -3.54 5.21 4.91
CA ASN A 98 -3.82 3.77 5.00
C ASN A 98 -5.30 3.47 4.81
N ALA A 99 -6.20 4.29 5.37
CA ALA A 99 -7.64 4.15 5.17
C ALA A 99 -8.05 4.37 3.71
N ALA A 100 -7.56 5.43 3.06
CA ALA A 100 -7.80 5.69 1.65
C ALA A 100 -7.24 4.58 0.74
N LEU A 101 -6.04 4.05 1.04
CA LEU A 101 -5.50 2.91 0.30
C LEU A 101 -6.31 1.63 0.51
N ALA A 102 -6.79 1.37 1.73
CA ALA A 102 -7.63 0.20 2.01
C ALA A 102 -8.95 0.27 1.24
N GLU A 103 -9.60 1.44 1.20
CA GLU A 103 -10.82 1.65 0.42
C GLU A 103 -10.56 1.49 -1.08
N MET A 104 -9.48 2.10 -1.60
CA MET A 104 -9.06 1.91 -2.98
C MET A 104 -8.83 0.44 -3.32
N SER A 105 -8.24 -0.32 -2.38
CA SER A 105 -8.03 -1.76 -2.52
C SER A 105 -9.33 -2.52 -2.70
N GLU A 106 -10.29 -2.25 -1.82
CA GLU A 106 -11.59 -2.90 -1.85
C GLU A 106 -12.35 -2.60 -3.15
N ARG A 107 -12.34 -1.34 -3.59
CA ARG A 107 -12.95 -0.95 -4.87
C ARG A 107 -12.25 -1.61 -6.07
N ALA A 108 -10.93 -1.74 -6.05
CA ALA A 108 -10.19 -2.44 -7.09
C ALA A 108 -10.54 -3.95 -7.13
N LYS A 109 -10.65 -4.60 -5.97
CA LYS A 109 -11.09 -6.00 -5.85
C LYS A 109 -12.50 -6.19 -6.43
N GLN A 110 -13.43 -5.27 -6.18
CA GLN A 110 -14.79 -5.31 -6.74
C GLN A 110 -14.82 -5.21 -8.27
N LEU A 111 -13.82 -4.57 -8.88
CA LEU A 111 -13.63 -4.53 -10.33
C LEU A 111 -12.89 -5.76 -10.88
N GLY A 112 -12.60 -6.76 -10.03
CA GLY A 112 -11.84 -7.94 -10.37
C GLY A 112 -10.38 -7.63 -10.71
N ALA A 113 -9.79 -6.59 -10.11
CA ALA A 113 -8.38 -6.29 -10.22
C ALA A 113 -7.57 -7.01 -9.12
N ASN A 114 -6.28 -7.22 -9.38
CA ASN A 114 -5.34 -7.78 -8.41
C ASN A 114 -4.20 -6.81 -8.06
N ALA A 115 -4.17 -5.61 -8.64
CA ALA A 115 -3.19 -4.56 -8.33
C ALA A 115 -3.72 -3.16 -8.69
N VAL A 116 -3.09 -2.13 -8.13
CA VAL A 116 -3.31 -0.72 -8.52
C VAL A 116 -1.99 -0.03 -8.84
N ILE A 117 -1.93 0.62 -10.00
CA ILE A 117 -0.76 1.36 -10.48
C ILE A 117 -1.07 2.86 -10.60
N GLY A 118 -0.03 3.66 -10.74
CA GLY A 118 -0.13 5.09 -11.01
C GLY A 118 -0.78 5.88 -9.88
N ILE A 119 -0.61 5.44 -8.63
CA ILE A 119 -1.25 6.07 -7.48
C ILE A 119 -0.78 7.51 -7.31
N ARG A 120 -1.75 8.39 -7.09
CA ARG A 120 -1.59 9.79 -6.68
C ARG A 120 -2.33 10.01 -5.36
N PHE A 121 -1.79 10.92 -4.55
CA PHE A 121 -2.41 11.37 -3.32
C PHE A 121 -2.62 12.87 -3.38
N ASP A 122 -3.82 13.31 -3.03
CA ASP A 122 -4.20 14.69 -2.90
C ASP A 122 -4.65 14.96 -1.46
N TYR A 123 -4.03 15.97 -0.85
CA TYR A 123 -4.35 16.39 0.51
C TYR A 123 -5.01 17.76 0.41
N SER A 124 -6.20 17.90 0.97
CA SER A 124 -6.92 19.17 0.96
C SER A 124 -7.52 19.46 2.33
N THR A 125 -7.77 20.74 2.59
CA THR A 125 -8.53 21.14 3.77
C THR A 125 -9.95 21.48 3.35
N VAL A 126 -10.93 20.90 4.05
CA VAL A 126 -12.34 21.18 3.82
C VAL A 126 -12.84 22.07 4.95
N GLY A 127 -13.27 23.28 4.61
CA GLY A 127 -13.60 24.30 5.61
C GLY A 127 -12.36 24.72 6.42
N ARG A 128 -12.54 25.06 7.69
CA ARG A 128 -11.46 25.56 8.56
C ARG A 128 -10.73 24.50 9.36
N SER A 129 -11.22 23.26 9.36
CA SER A 129 -10.85 22.32 10.43
C SER A 129 -10.96 20.85 10.03
N MET A 130 -11.13 20.54 8.74
CA MET A 130 -11.13 19.17 8.25
C MET A 130 -9.97 18.95 7.29
N LEU A 131 -9.33 17.80 7.41
CA LEU A 131 -8.29 17.30 6.51
C LEU A 131 -8.90 16.17 5.68
N MET A 132 -8.90 16.34 4.36
CA MET A 132 -9.29 15.32 3.40
C MET A 132 -8.03 14.77 2.73
N ILE A 133 -7.99 13.45 2.62
CA ILE A 133 -6.95 12.70 1.92
C ILE A 133 -7.67 11.90 0.85
N CYS A 134 -7.37 12.18 -0.40
CA CYS A 134 -7.86 11.43 -1.54
C CYS A 134 -6.70 10.68 -2.17
N SER A 135 -6.94 9.46 -2.59
CA SER A 135 -6.03 8.68 -3.41
C SER A 135 -6.75 8.29 -4.71
N SER A 136 -6.01 8.33 -5.82
CA SER A 136 -6.51 7.87 -7.13
C SER A 136 -5.47 6.99 -7.79
N GLY A 137 -5.89 5.98 -8.54
CA GLY A 137 -5.01 5.09 -9.28
C GLY A 137 -5.77 4.34 -10.38
N THR A 138 -5.10 3.41 -11.05
CA THR A 138 -5.73 2.53 -12.05
C THR A 138 -5.68 1.09 -11.58
N ALA A 139 -6.84 0.46 -11.48
CA ALA A 139 -6.99 -0.95 -11.14
C ALA A 139 -6.62 -1.81 -12.35
N VAL A 140 -5.81 -2.86 -12.13
CA VAL A 140 -5.25 -3.70 -13.18
C VAL A 140 -5.21 -5.18 -12.80
N ILE A 141 -5.11 -6.04 -13.81
CA ILE A 141 -4.59 -7.41 -13.66
C ILE A 141 -3.11 -7.39 -13.99
N ALA A 142 -2.27 -7.67 -13.00
CA ALA A 142 -0.83 -7.77 -13.11
C ALA A 142 -0.37 -9.20 -12.82
N ASN A 143 0.39 -9.80 -13.74
CA ASN A 143 0.97 -11.14 -13.58
C ASN A 143 2.50 -11.05 -13.53
N PRO A 144 3.18 -11.83 -12.66
CA PRO A 144 4.64 -11.81 -12.60
C PRO A 144 5.27 -12.09 -13.96
N ARG A 145 6.19 -11.23 -14.37
CA ARG A 145 7.01 -11.43 -15.56
C ARG A 145 8.19 -12.32 -15.19
N ILE A 146 8.28 -13.51 -15.79
CA ILE A 146 9.48 -14.34 -15.72
C ILE A 146 10.55 -13.63 -16.57
N PRO A 147 11.72 -13.25 -16.02
CA PRO A 147 12.81 -12.76 -16.85
C PRO A 147 13.26 -13.88 -17.79
N ASP A 148 13.34 -13.62 -19.09
CA ASP A 148 13.89 -14.59 -20.03
C ASP A 148 15.29 -15.02 -19.57
N ALA A 149 15.51 -16.33 -19.48
CA ALA A 149 16.75 -16.95 -19.01
C ALA A 149 17.88 -16.89 -20.06
N SER A 150 17.93 -15.82 -20.85
CA SER A 150 18.87 -15.66 -21.95
C SER A 150 19.56 -14.31 -21.87
N HIS A 151 20.69 -14.28 -21.16
CA HIS A 151 21.96 -13.66 -21.58
C HIS A 151 23.09 -14.06 -20.62
#